data_AF-A0A0B1T7A0-F1
#
_entry.id   AF-A0A0B1T7A0-F1
#
_cell.length_a   1.000
_cell.length_b   1.000
_cell.length_c   1.000
_cell.angle_alpha   90.00
_cell.angle_beta   90.00
_cell.angle_gamma   90.00
#
_symmetry.space_group_name_H-M   'P 1'
#
loop_
_entity.id
_entity.type
_entity.pdbx_description
1 polymer ?
#
loop_
_entity_poly.entity_id
_entity_poly.type
_entity_poly.pdbx_seq_one_letter_code
_entity_poly.pdbx_strand_id
1 'polypeptide(L)'
;MADREPYKDWSFFAVFDGHAGNVAADDAAENIMKTLMETPQFGKVTEELKANGGVLCEKSIALLEDGIKAGFLSLDENIRTRLDSVSTPDRSGSTAVCAMITPTHIIIANLGRSRVCHVG
;
A
#
# COMPACT_ATOMS: atom_id res chain seq x y z
N MET A 1 -4.12 -8.56 6.18
CA MET A 1 -3.26 -9.19 5.15
C MET A 1 -2.74 -10.52 5.65
N ALA A 2 -2.02 -10.54 6.78
CA ALA A 2 -1.44 -11.77 7.37
C ALA A 2 -2.47 -12.88 7.67
N ASP A 3 -3.71 -12.55 8.05
CA ASP A 3 -4.73 -13.58 8.36
C ASP A 3 -5.34 -14.28 7.14
N ARG A 4 -4.87 -13.97 5.92
CA ARG A 4 -5.38 -14.55 4.67
C ARG A 4 -4.26 -15.30 3.96
N GLU A 5 -4.51 -16.55 3.58
CA GLU A 5 -3.62 -17.26 2.65
C GLU A 5 -3.59 -16.54 1.29
N PRO A 6 -2.41 -16.44 0.63
CA PRO A 6 -1.11 -17.03 0.96
C PRO A 6 -0.17 -16.11 1.77
N TYR A 7 -0.69 -15.10 2.48
CA TYR A 7 0.10 -14.01 3.08
C TYR A 7 0.46 -14.22 4.56
N LYS A 8 0.36 -15.43 5.09
CA LYS A 8 0.53 -15.71 6.53
C LYS A 8 1.85 -15.17 7.11
N ASP A 9 2.92 -15.28 6.34
CA ASP A 9 4.27 -14.85 6.73
C ASP A 9 4.64 -13.48 6.15
N TRP A 10 3.65 -12.69 5.73
CA TRP A 10 3.85 -11.35 5.20
C TRP A 10 3.48 -10.30 6.24
N SER A 11 4.28 -9.25 6.30
CA SER A 11 4.01 -8.07 7.11
C SER A 11 3.99 -6.82 6.25
N PHE A 12 3.10 -5.89 6.58
CA PHE A 12 3.00 -4.59 5.91
C PHE A 12 3.09 -3.48 6.93
N PHE A 13 3.96 -2.52 6.66
CA PHE A 13 4.17 -1.33 7.47
C PHE A 13 4.06 -0.10 6.57
N ALA A 14 3.41 0.95 7.06
CA ALA A 14 3.34 2.22 6.36
C ALA A 14 3.40 3.38 7.36
N VAL A 15 4.04 4.46 6.95
CA VAL A 15 4.09 5.72 7.68
C VAL A 15 3.54 6.81 6.76
N PHE A 16 2.59 7.56 7.30
CA PHE A 16 1.94 8.68 6.63
C PHE A 16 2.24 9.95 7.42
N ASP A 17 2.88 10.93 6.77
CA ASP A 17 3.21 12.22 7.38
C ASP A 17 2.32 13.30 6.76
N GLY A 18 1.28 13.67 7.51
CA GLY A 18 0.26 14.63 7.10
C GLY A 18 0.70 16.08 7.20
N HIS A 19 0.20 16.93 6.30
CA HIS A 19 0.40 18.38 6.33
C HIS A 19 -0.89 19.13 5.98
N ALA A 20 -1.02 20.36 6.49
CA ALA A 20 -2.19 21.22 6.28
C ALA A 20 -3.53 20.58 6.74
N GLY A 21 -3.45 19.68 7.73
CA GLY A 21 -4.54 18.88 8.28
C GLY A 21 -4.11 17.41 8.40
N ASN A 22 -4.87 16.60 9.13
CA ASN A 22 -4.60 15.18 9.37
C ASN A 22 -5.50 14.23 8.56
N VAL A 23 -6.59 14.73 7.97
CA VAL A 23 -7.62 13.89 7.33
C VAL A 23 -7.03 12.98 6.26
N ALA A 24 -6.19 13.50 5.36
CA ALA A 24 -5.56 12.69 4.32
C ALA A 24 -4.62 11.59 4.88
N ALA A 25 -3.87 11.88 5.93
CA ALA A 25 -2.94 10.92 6.54
C ALA A 25 -3.67 9.83 7.33
N ASP A 26 -4.66 10.22 8.13
CA ASP A 26 -5.49 9.30 8.90
C ASP A 26 -6.27 8.37 7.95
N ASP A 27 -6.88 8.93 6.91
CA ASP A 27 -7.61 8.16 5.92
C ASP A 27 -6.71 7.20 5.14
N ALA A 28 -5.50 7.65 4.77
CA ALA A 28 -4.52 6.80 4.11
C ALA A 28 -4.10 5.62 5.02
N ALA A 29 -3.84 5.88 6.30
CA ALA A 29 -3.45 4.86 7.27
C ALA A 29 -4.54 3.79 7.46
N GLU A 30 -5.81 4.20 7.45
CA GLU A 30 -6.94 3.27 7.59
C GLU A 30 -7.20 2.46 6.32
N ASN A 31 -6.99 3.04 5.13
CA ASN A 31 -7.48 2.47 3.88
C ASN A 31 -6.41 1.85 2.97
N ILE A 32 -5.12 2.21 3.10
CA ILE A 32 -4.07 1.80 2.15
C ILE A 32 -4.04 0.29 1.89
N MET A 33 -4.08 -0.53 2.94
CA MET A 33 -3.97 -1.98 2.80
C MET A 33 -5.18 -2.55 2.06
N LYS A 34 -6.38 -2.04 2.36
CA LYS A 34 -7.61 -2.44 1.67
C LYS A 34 -7.53 -2.08 0.19
N THR A 35 -7.16 -0.83 -0.12
CA THR A 35 -7.06 -0.35 -1.49
C THR A 35 -6.04 -1.14 -2.30
N LEU A 36 -4.87 -1.47 -1.72
CA LEU A 36 -3.88 -2.33 -2.36
C LEU A 36 -4.45 -3.71 -2.72
N MET A 37 -5.12 -4.37 -1.76
CA MET A 37 -5.68 -5.71 -1.95
C MET A 37 -6.83 -5.76 -2.96
N GLU A 38 -7.53 -4.65 -3.17
CA GLU A 38 -8.63 -4.54 -4.13
C GLU A 38 -8.14 -4.33 -5.58
N THR A 39 -6.84 -4.05 -5.78
CA THR A 39 -6.30 -3.92 -7.13
C THR A 39 -6.32 -5.25 -7.89
N PRO A 40 -6.63 -5.24 -9.21
CA PRO A 40 -6.56 -6.45 -10.04
C PRO A 40 -5.19 -7.13 -10.02
N GLN A 41 -4.13 -6.35 -9.86
CA GLN A 41 -2.75 -6.81 -9.80
C GLN A 41 -2.50 -7.64 -8.53
N PHE A 42 -2.97 -7.19 -7.36
CA PHE A 42 -2.87 -7.97 -6.12
C PHE A 42 -3.65 -9.29 -6.19
N GLY A 43 -4.78 -9.31 -6.90
CA GLY A 43 -5.48 -10.55 -7.22
C GLY A 43 -4.60 -11.53 -8.01
N LYS A 44 -3.89 -11.05 -9.03
CA LYS A 44 -2.94 -11.87 -9.80
C LYS A 44 -1.73 -12.31 -8.97
N VAL A 45 -1.22 -11.45 -8.07
CA VAL A 45 -0.17 -11.82 -7.11
C VAL A 45 -0.65 -12.96 -6.22
N THR A 46 -1.89 -12.89 -5.72
CA THR A 46 -2.48 -13.94 -4.88
C THR A 46 -2.47 -15.29 -5.60
N GLU A 47 -2.91 -15.31 -6.86
CA GLU A 47 -2.95 -16.54 -7.66
C GLU A 47 -1.55 -17.09 -7.96
N GLU A 48 -0.59 -16.23 -8.30
CA GLU A 48 0.80 -16.66 -8.50
C GLU A 48 1.47 -17.18 -7.23
N LEU A 49 1.21 -16.56 -6.08
CA LEU A 49 1.73 -17.04 -4.80
C LEU A 49 1.14 -18.41 -4.46
N LYS A 50 -0.16 -18.64 -4.68
CA LYS A 50 -0.77 -19.96 -4.49
C LYS A 50 -0.15 -21.02 -5.41
N ALA A 51 0.11 -20.66 -6.67
CA ALA A 51 0.72 -21.57 -7.65
C ALA A 51 2.19 -21.91 -7.32
N ASN A 52 2.92 -20.95 -6.73
CA ASN A 52 4.36 -21.07 -6.43
C ASN A 52 4.65 -21.35 -4.94
N GLY A 53 3.71 -21.92 -4.20
CA GLY A 53 3.93 -22.34 -2.80
C GLY A 53 4.20 -21.20 -1.81
N GLY A 54 3.67 -20.00 -2.09
CA GLY A 54 3.81 -18.80 -1.25
C GLY A 54 5.10 -18.00 -1.48
N VAL A 55 5.89 -18.37 -2.48
CA VAL A 55 7.19 -17.73 -2.77
C VAL A 55 7.06 -16.70 -3.89
N LEU A 56 7.63 -15.52 -3.69
CA LEU A 56 7.75 -14.50 -4.74
C LEU A 56 8.69 -14.96 -5.86
N CYS A 57 8.21 -14.85 -7.09
CA CYS A 57 8.99 -14.95 -8.33
C CYS A 57 9.01 -13.59 -9.07
N GLU A 58 9.87 -13.45 -10.08
CA GLU A 58 10.00 -12.20 -10.87
C GLU A 58 8.65 -11.68 -11.39
N LYS A 59 7.78 -12.59 -11.87
CA LYS A 59 6.43 -12.24 -12.35
C LYS A 59 5.57 -11.65 -11.24
N SER A 60 5.56 -12.26 -10.06
CA SER A 60 4.78 -11.77 -8.91
C SER A 60 5.33 -10.47 -8.35
N ILE A 61 6.64 -10.23 -8.44
CA ILE A 61 7.29 -8.98 -8.04
C ILE A 61 6.84 -7.85 -8.98
N ALA A 62 6.89 -8.06 -10.30
CA ALA A 62 6.43 -7.07 -11.27
C ALA A 62 4.93 -6.73 -11.08
N LEU A 63 4.09 -7.75 -10.84
CA LEU A 63 2.68 -7.54 -10.51
C LEU A 63 2.50 -6.75 -9.21
N LEU A 64 3.32 -7.01 -8.20
CA LEU A 64 3.26 -6.28 -6.93
C LEU A 64 3.64 -4.82 -7.10
N GLU A 65 4.69 -4.51 -7.86
CA GLU A 65 5.07 -3.14 -8.17
C GLU A 65 3.94 -2.36 -8.85
N ASP A 66 3.29 -2.97 -9.85
CA ASP A 66 2.16 -2.35 -10.54
C ASP A 66 0.92 -2.23 -9.65
N GLY A 67 0.68 -3.23 -8.78
CA GLY A 67 -0.40 -3.20 -7.80
C GLY A 67 -0.20 -2.12 -6.74
N ILE A 68 1.04 -1.90 -6.29
CA ILE A 68 1.37 -0.83 -5.37
C ILE A 68 1.10 0.53 -6.02
N LYS A 69 1.58 0.75 -7.25
CA LYS A 69 1.31 2.00 -7.99
C LYS A 69 -0.19 2.24 -8.17
N ALA A 70 -0.93 1.23 -8.64
CA ALA A 70 -2.37 1.34 -8.84
C ALA A 70 -3.13 1.58 -7.53
N GLY A 71 -2.73 0.91 -6.44
CA GLY A 71 -3.36 1.06 -5.14
C GLY A 71 -3.17 2.45 -4.55
N PHE A 72 -1.97 3.04 -4.67
CA PHE A 72 -1.73 4.42 -4.24
C PHE A 72 -2.48 5.45 -5.08
N LEU A 73 -2.60 5.24 -6.40
CA LEU A 73 -3.42 6.10 -7.26
C LEU A 73 -4.91 6.02 -6.89
N SER A 74 -5.42 4.82 -6.64
CA SER A 74 -6.81 4.63 -6.19
C SER A 74 -7.04 5.23 -4.80
N LEU A 75 -6.06 5.13 -3.90
CA LEU A 75 -6.14 5.73 -2.58
C LEU A 75 -6.23 7.26 -2.68
N ASP A 76 -5.41 7.88 -3.52
CA ASP A 76 -5.44 9.33 -3.77
C ASP A 76 -6.81 9.79 -4.30
N GLU A 77 -7.36 9.07 -5.28
CA GLU A 77 -8.70 9.37 -5.82
C GLU A 77 -9.81 9.19 -4.77
N ASN A 78 -9.70 8.18 -3.92
CA ASN A 78 -10.64 7.92 -2.83
C ASN A 78 -10.59 9.02 -1.76
N ILE A 79 -9.38 9.44 -1.35
CA ILE A 79 -9.17 10.55 -0.41
C ILE A 79 -9.76 11.83 -1.01
N ARG A 80 -9.43 12.16 -2.27
CA ARG A 80 -9.98 13.33 -2.97
C ARG A 80 -11.51 13.32 -2.97
N THR A 81 -12.13 12.20 -3.34
CA THR A 81 -13.60 12.07 -3.39
C THR A 81 -14.24 12.25 -2.00
N ARG A 82 -13.60 11.75 -0.94
CA ARG A 82 -14.08 11.96 0.44
C ARG A 82 -13.92 13.41 0.90
N LEU A 83 -12.80 14.05 0.60
CA LEU A 83 -12.56 15.47 0.90
C LEU A 83 -13.55 16.37 0.14
N ASP A 84 -13.88 16.05 -1.12
CA ASP A 84 -14.87 16.79 -1.91
C ASP A 84 -16.31 16.61 -1.36
N SER A 85 -16.57 15.52 -0.62
CA SER A 85 -17.90 15.20 -0.09
C SER A 85 -18.24 15.88 1.24
N VAL A 86 -17.24 16.40 1.96
CA VAL A 86 -17.43 17.12 3.22
C VAL A 86 -17.74 18.60 2.99
N SER A 87 -18.64 19.16 3.78
CA SER A 87 -19.08 20.56 3.66
C SER A 87 -17.99 21.57 4.03
N THR A 88 -16.98 21.14 4.80
CA THR A 88 -15.79 21.94 5.13
C THR A 88 -14.64 21.57 4.20
N PRO A 89 -14.13 22.52 3.38
CA PRO A 89 -13.03 22.23 2.48
C PRO A 89 -11.75 21.94 3.26
N ASP A 90 -11.32 20.68 3.27
CA ASP A 90 -10.05 20.23 3.82
C ASP A 90 -9.04 20.08 2.67
N ARG A 91 -7.85 20.67 2.84
CA ARG A 91 -6.76 20.65 1.86
C ARG A 91 -5.53 19.91 2.41
N SER A 92 -5.76 18.96 3.31
CA SER A 92 -4.70 18.15 3.86
C SER A 92 -4.07 17.28 2.76
N GLY A 93 -2.77 17.06 2.90
CA GLY A 93 -2.03 16.10 2.11
C GLY A 93 -1.18 15.24 3.03
N SER A 94 -0.64 14.15 2.50
CA SER A 94 0.27 13.28 3.25
C SER A 94 1.39 12.80 2.35
N THR A 95 2.60 12.68 2.91
CA THR A 95 3.59 11.77 2.32
C THR A 95 3.29 10.34 2.75
N ALA A 96 3.82 9.36 2.04
CA ALA A 96 3.68 7.97 2.39
C ALA A 96 5.00 7.23 2.14
N VAL A 97 5.39 6.38 3.08
CA VAL A 97 6.38 5.35 2.82
C VAL A 97 5.87 4.04 3.37
N CYS A 98 6.00 2.95 2.61
CA CYS A 98 5.59 1.64 3.05
C CYS A 98 6.65 0.57 2.76
N ALA A 99 6.63 -0.47 3.57
CA ALA A 99 7.46 -1.64 3.45
C ALA A 99 6.58 -2.88 3.53
N MET A 100 6.72 -3.75 2.53
CA MET A 100 6.13 -5.07 2.50
C MET A 100 7.24 -6.08 2.72
N ILE A 101 7.18 -6.80 3.84
CA ILE A 101 8.14 -7.81 4.23
C ILE A 101 7.54 -9.16 3.92
N THR A 102 8.23 -9.93 3.11
CA THR A 102 7.89 -11.31 2.74
C THR A 102 9.00 -12.24 3.22
N PRO A 103 8.81 -13.57 3.21
CA PRO A 103 9.87 -14.50 3.59
C PRO A 103 11.17 -14.36 2.79
N THR A 104 11.12 -13.80 1.57
CA THR A 104 12.27 -13.74 0.66
C THR A 104 12.69 -12.33 0.26
N HIS A 105 11.82 -11.33 0.42
CA HIS A 105 12.05 -9.96 -0.08
C HIS A 105 11.50 -8.91 0.88
N ILE A 106 12.21 -7.78 0.95
CA ILE A 106 11.71 -6.53 1.53
C ILE A 106 11.46 -5.57 0.38
N ILE A 107 10.21 -5.16 0.20
CA ILE A 107 9.77 -4.31 -0.90
C ILE A 107 9.37 -2.96 -0.31
N ILE A 108 10.07 -1.91 -0.71
CA ILE A 108 9.89 -0.56 -0.18
C ILE A 108 9.32 0.32 -1.29
N ALA A 109 8.22 1.02 -0.98
CA ALA A 109 7.66 2.05 -1.84
C ALA A 109 7.58 3.37 -1.10
N ASN A 110 8.02 4.44 -1.74
CA ASN A 110 8.06 5.78 -1.16
C ASN A 110 7.38 6.78 -2.09
N LEU A 111 6.49 7.60 -1.53
CA LEU A 111 5.73 8.65 -2.20
C LEU A 111 5.86 9.93 -1.36
N GLY A 112 6.76 10.82 -1.79
CA GLY A 112 7.04 12.10 -1.13
C GLY A 112 8.43 12.15 -0.49
N ARG A 113 8.57 12.93 0.60
CA ARG A 113 9.86 13.19 1.27
C ARG A 113 10.12 12.31 2.50
N SER A 114 9.22 11.39 2.83
CA SER A 114 9.45 10.37 3.86
C SER A 114 10.65 9.49 3.49
N ARG A 115 11.29 8.87 4.49
CA ARG A 115 12.52 8.08 4.31
C ARG A 115 12.43 6.77 5.09
N VAL A 116 12.85 5.68 4.45
CA VAL A 116 13.07 4.38 5.10
C VAL A 116 14.55 4.08 5.14
N CYS A 117 15.03 3.60 6.29
CA CYS A 117 16.40 3.13 6.47
C CYS A 117 16.36 1.63 6.80
N HIS A 118 16.99 0.81 5.95
CA HIS A 118 17.30 -0.58 6.26
C HIS A 118 18.71 -0.64 6.86
N VAL A 119 18.84 -1.24 8.04
CA VAL A 119 20.13 -1.50 8.69
C VAL A 119 20.27 -3.02 8.81
N GLY A 120 21.22 -3.57 8.07
CA GLY A 120 21.57 -5.00 8.05
C GLY A 120 22.92 -5.25 8.68
#